data_AF-A0A2Z4RT96-F1
#
_entry.id   AF-A0A2Z4RT96-F1
#
_cell.length_a   1.000
_cell.length_b   1.000
_cell.length_c   1.000
_cell.angle_alpha   90.00
_cell.angle_beta   90.00
_cell.angle_gamma   90.00
#
_symmetry.space_group_name_H-M   'P 1'
#
loop_
_entity.id
_entity.type
_entity.pdbx_description
1 polymer ?
#
loop_
_entity_poly.entity_id
_entity_poly.type
_entity_poly.pdbx_seq_one_letter_code
_entity_poly.pdbx_strand_id
1 'polypeptide(L)'
;MTNTLDYLKAKKQIMDVFVAGCDSAVAAQSLSDEELEAILNAVNSSIPFRKPAQMQALSMFLFEGAKRFDRWFSPSPYVVPLEQYERFAKFVNAFWRIERDEPMNCPVFRLHLIKDHLFKQFDEKPFDSIALPDVLKLQQQIEKVPAPSSSIKNAEFTQQKSELLFILNGLIDRSLRTIFRFRIPYVLHKQPLEIEFTSCGVSMRALIAPIFRATEESFIHAADNAALSVGASRWQTGSSVITIEREGLVDGSAYTERLQAVPGSEFPVNGWPKSFTLAFSIFHDLAWRLRLDHAGHQDWIPAPRDLSDLEIWIKTNSIDSLGYIRKGSPAALLEIFTPTENSLNIVLGELTRLPWSAECRVRANMYLELGDTNEALFWLNVAAESLIAQRFEEIEVALRSPGLAADLVSPKEFWSEAEAILSEQFPEMVGKVKWPSAPIHVSIFGKLKSLYRLVPMQTSLRELTRKYKVVSGERNDLFHGKRTSRVSVATVEAASQALSWIDINMWPEPPNEFKS
;
A
#
# COMPACT_ATOMS: atom_id res chain seq x y z
N MET A 1 -41.76 -15.30 -0.95
CA MET A 1 -42.49 -14.08 -1.38
C MET A 1 -41.57 -12.88 -1.58
N THR A 2 -40.48 -12.72 -0.82
CA THR A 2 -39.46 -11.67 -0.97
C THR A 2 -38.85 -11.58 -2.38
N ASN A 3 -38.43 -12.72 -2.96
CA ASN A 3 -37.74 -12.76 -4.26
C ASN A 3 -38.58 -12.21 -5.45
N THR A 4 -39.90 -12.36 -5.42
CA THR A 4 -40.78 -11.83 -6.47
C THR A 4 -40.96 -10.32 -6.38
N LEU A 5 -41.00 -9.76 -5.16
CA LEU A 5 -41.11 -8.32 -4.95
C LEU A 5 -39.81 -7.61 -5.37
N ASP A 6 -38.66 -8.18 -5.03
CA ASP A 6 -37.35 -7.62 -5.36
C ASP A 6 -37.10 -7.63 -6.87
N TYR A 7 -37.47 -8.72 -7.55
CA TYR A 7 -37.48 -8.78 -9.02
C TYR A 7 -38.36 -7.68 -9.65
N LEU A 8 -39.60 -7.50 -9.17
CA LEU A 8 -40.51 -6.50 -9.73
C LEU A 8 -40.01 -5.07 -9.50
N LYS A 9 -39.44 -4.79 -8.33
CA LYS A 9 -38.81 -3.49 -8.02
C LYS A 9 -37.60 -3.23 -8.92
N ALA A 10 -36.67 -4.19 -9.01
CA ALA A 10 -35.47 -4.07 -9.83
C ALA A 10 -35.82 -3.91 -11.32
N LYS A 11 -36.79 -4.69 -11.81
CA LYS A 11 -37.28 -4.59 -13.19
C LYS A 11 -37.90 -3.21 -13.47
N LYS A 12 -38.72 -2.71 -12.55
CA LYS A 12 -39.31 -1.36 -12.67
C LYS A 12 -38.21 -0.31 -12.69
N GLN A 13 -37.24 -0.39 -11.79
CA GLN A 13 -36.11 0.54 -11.72
C GLN A 13 -35.29 0.56 -13.01
N ILE A 14 -34.98 -0.59 -13.61
CA ILE A 14 -34.33 -0.66 -14.93
C ILE A 14 -35.15 0.10 -15.98
N MET A 15 -36.47 -0.13 -16.01
CA MET A 15 -37.35 0.50 -16.99
C MET A 15 -37.49 2.02 -16.79
N ASP A 16 -37.50 2.48 -15.55
CA ASP A 16 -37.65 3.90 -15.21
C ASP A 16 -36.35 4.69 -15.47
N VAL A 17 -35.18 4.05 -15.28
CA VAL A 17 -33.86 4.67 -15.47
C VAL A 17 -33.38 4.59 -16.94
N PHE A 18 -33.51 3.42 -17.58
CA PHE A 18 -33.02 3.18 -18.94
C PHE A 18 -34.14 3.26 -19.98
N VAL A 19 -34.66 4.48 -20.17
CA VAL A 19 -35.73 4.78 -21.13
C VAL A 19 -35.15 4.93 -22.54
N ALA A 20 -35.89 4.46 -23.56
CA ALA A 20 -35.51 4.63 -24.95
C ALA A 20 -35.30 6.12 -25.31
N GLY A 21 -34.13 6.44 -25.87
CA GLY A 21 -33.75 7.80 -26.25
C GLY A 21 -33.00 8.60 -25.16
N CYS A 22 -32.80 8.05 -23.96
CA CYS A 22 -31.89 8.64 -22.97
C CYS A 22 -30.43 8.24 -23.25
N ASP A 23 -29.50 9.08 -22.81
CA ASP A 23 -28.09 8.71 -22.75
C ASP A 23 -27.89 7.71 -21.59
N SER A 24 -27.60 6.45 -21.94
CA SER A 24 -27.41 5.37 -20.98
C SER A 24 -26.28 5.66 -19.98
N ALA A 25 -25.25 6.40 -20.38
CA ALA A 25 -24.14 6.75 -19.51
C ALA A 25 -24.59 7.71 -18.40
N VAL A 26 -25.41 8.70 -18.72
CA VAL A 26 -25.99 9.64 -17.75
C VAL A 26 -26.96 8.93 -16.82
N ALA A 27 -27.79 8.04 -17.36
CA ALA A 27 -28.74 7.26 -16.57
C ALA A 27 -28.04 6.38 -15.52
N ALA A 28 -26.95 5.71 -15.91
CA ALA A 28 -26.18 4.83 -15.03
C ALA A 28 -25.45 5.56 -13.88
N GLN A 29 -25.12 6.85 -14.03
CA GLN A 29 -24.45 7.65 -12.98
C GLN A 29 -25.31 7.82 -11.73
N SER A 30 -26.63 7.74 -11.86
CA SER A 30 -27.56 7.86 -10.73
C SER A 30 -27.57 6.67 -9.78
N LEU A 31 -26.92 5.55 -10.17
CA LEU A 31 -26.87 4.31 -9.40
C LEU A 31 -25.47 4.09 -8.82
N SER A 32 -25.40 3.68 -7.55
CA SER A 32 -24.16 3.19 -6.93
C SER A 32 -23.74 1.84 -7.51
N ASP A 33 -22.49 1.43 -7.28
CA ASP A 33 -22.02 0.12 -7.75
C ASP A 33 -22.77 -1.04 -7.06
N GLU A 34 -23.06 -0.89 -5.78
CA GLU A 34 -23.83 -1.86 -4.97
C GLU A 34 -25.27 -1.96 -5.46
N GLU A 35 -25.88 -0.82 -5.84
CA GLU A 35 -27.23 -0.79 -6.41
C GLU A 35 -27.28 -1.51 -7.76
N LEU A 36 -26.31 -1.26 -8.65
CA LEU A 36 -26.21 -1.96 -9.94
C LEU A 36 -26.09 -3.48 -9.74
N GLU A 37 -25.24 -3.91 -8.82
CA GLU A 37 -25.05 -5.32 -8.50
C GLU A 37 -26.33 -5.95 -7.91
N ALA A 38 -27.00 -5.27 -6.97
CA ALA A 38 -28.24 -5.73 -6.37
C ALA A 38 -29.37 -5.87 -7.40
N ILE A 39 -29.53 -4.89 -8.29
CA ILE A 39 -30.49 -4.94 -9.40
C ILE A 39 -30.21 -6.14 -10.29
N LEU A 40 -28.95 -6.34 -10.71
CA LEU A 40 -28.57 -7.47 -11.55
C LEU A 40 -28.90 -8.80 -10.87
N ASN A 41 -28.53 -8.97 -9.60
CA ASN A 41 -28.78 -10.19 -8.83
C ASN A 41 -30.29 -10.52 -8.76
N ALA A 42 -31.15 -9.50 -8.61
CA ALA A 42 -32.61 -9.66 -8.54
C ALA A 42 -33.24 -10.07 -9.88
N VAL A 43 -32.69 -9.64 -11.02
CA VAL A 43 -33.25 -9.95 -12.35
C VAL A 43 -32.57 -11.11 -13.07
N ASN A 44 -31.42 -11.58 -12.58
CA ASN A 44 -30.50 -12.47 -13.27
C ASN A 44 -31.14 -13.77 -13.80
N SER A 45 -32.06 -14.37 -13.04
CA SER A 45 -32.76 -15.61 -13.38
C SER A 45 -33.83 -15.43 -14.45
N SER A 46 -34.26 -14.19 -14.71
CA SER A 46 -35.36 -13.84 -15.61
C SER A 46 -34.88 -13.21 -16.92
N ILE A 47 -33.57 -13.21 -17.18
CA ILE A 47 -32.97 -12.76 -18.45
C ILE A 47 -33.04 -13.90 -19.47
N PRO A 48 -33.49 -13.67 -20.73
CA PRO A 48 -33.90 -12.39 -21.30
C PRO A 48 -35.35 -11.99 -20.97
N PHE A 49 -35.65 -10.69 -20.96
CA PHE A 49 -37.02 -10.19 -20.86
C PHE A 49 -37.83 -10.44 -22.14
N ARG A 50 -39.15 -10.60 -22.01
CA ARG A 50 -40.01 -11.00 -23.15
C ARG A 50 -40.45 -9.84 -24.05
N LYS A 51 -40.56 -8.62 -23.52
CA LYS A 51 -41.11 -7.47 -24.26
C LYS A 51 -39.98 -6.65 -24.91
N PRO A 52 -40.12 -6.19 -26.17
CA PRO A 52 -39.06 -5.43 -26.86
C PRO A 52 -38.54 -4.21 -26.08
N ALA A 53 -39.44 -3.35 -25.57
CA ALA A 53 -39.03 -2.18 -24.79
C ALA A 53 -38.31 -2.55 -23.48
N GLN A 54 -38.68 -3.68 -22.86
CA GLN A 54 -38.00 -4.18 -21.67
C GLN A 54 -36.62 -4.74 -22.00
N MET A 55 -36.49 -5.40 -23.14
CA MET A 55 -35.21 -5.90 -23.65
C MET A 55 -34.25 -4.76 -23.97
N GLN A 56 -34.73 -3.69 -24.59
CA GLN A 56 -33.90 -2.52 -24.87
C GLN A 56 -33.35 -1.89 -23.58
N ALA A 57 -34.21 -1.65 -22.58
CA ALA A 57 -33.80 -1.12 -21.28
C ALA A 57 -32.80 -2.05 -20.57
N LEU A 58 -33.05 -3.37 -20.61
CA LEU A 58 -32.15 -4.36 -20.04
C LEU A 58 -30.78 -4.39 -20.74
N SER A 59 -30.74 -4.28 -22.07
CA SER A 59 -29.49 -4.22 -22.83
C SER A 59 -28.69 -2.96 -22.48
N MET A 60 -29.33 -1.80 -22.35
CA MET A 60 -28.67 -0.56 -21.91
C MET A 60 -28.09 -0.70 -20.50
N PHE A 61 -28.87 -1.24 -19.56
CA PHE A 61 -28.43 -1.52 -18.19
C PHE A 61 -27.21 -2.45 -18.14
N LEU A 62 -27.26 -3.55 -18.89
CA LEU A 62 -26.17 -4.54 -18.91
C LEU A 62 -24.92 -4.01 -19.61
N PHE A 63 -25.07 -3.24 -20.69
CA PHE A 63 -23.97 -2.58 -21.38
C PHE A 63 -23.24 -1.59 -20.47
N GLU A 64 -23.98 -0.69 -19.81
CA GLU A 64 -23.37 0.30 -18.92
C GLU A 64 -22.76 -0.34 -17.68
N GLY A 65 -23.38 -1.38 -17.12
CA GLY A 65 -22.78 -2.14 -16.02
C GLY A 65 -21.49 -2.86 -16.45
N ALA A 66 -21.48 -3.51 -17.63
CA ALA A 66 -20.26 -4.12 -18.17
C ALA A 66 -19.16 -3.07 -18.38
N LYS A 67 -19.48 -1.93 -19.00
CA LYS A 67 -18.55 -0.82 -19.23
C LYS A 67 -18.03 -0.19 -17.95
N ARG A 68 -18.87 0.00 -16.93
CA ARG A 68 -18.51 0.61 -15.64
C ARG A 68 -17.52 -0.25 -14.85
N PHE A 69 -17.68 -1.56 -14.90
CA PHE A 69 -16.79 -2.50 -14.21
C PHE A 69 -15.63 -3.00 -15.09
N ASP A 70 -15.60 -2.66 -16.38
CA ASP A 70 -14.50 -2.99 -17.28
C ASP A 70 -13.29 -2.08 -17.03
N ARG A 71 -12.21 -2.66 -16.50
CA ARG A 71 -10.97 -1.92 -16.20
C ARG A 71 -10.14 -1.55 -17.44
N TRP A 72 -10.45 -2.14 -18.60
CA TRP A 72 -9.75 -1.89 -19.86
C TRP A 72 -10.44 -0.81 -20.71
N PHE A 73 -11.68 -0.48 -20.35
CA PHE A 73 -12.42 0.60 -21.00
C PHE A 73 -11.90 1.96 -20.52
N SER A 74 -11.75 2.92 -21.44
CA SER A 74 -11.25 4.25 -21.10
C SER A 74 -12.36 5.17 -20.54
N PRO A 75 -12.09 5.95 -19.48
CA PRO A 75 -10.83 6.00 -18.72
C PRO A 75 -10.68 4.78 -17.80
N SER A 76 -9.52 4.13 -17.86
CA SER A 76 -9.21 3.01 -16.96
C SER A 76 -9.06 3.51 -15.52
N PRO A 77 -9.52 2.76 -14.51
CA PRO A 77 -9.36 3.16 -13.12
C PRO A 77 -7.88 3.26 -12.75
N TYR A 78 -7.54 4.24 -11.91
CA TYR A 78 -6.17 4.42 -11.43
C TYR A 78 -5.68 3.19 -10.63
N VAL A 79 -6.56 2.60 -9.80
CA VAL A 79 -6.37 1.32 -9.10
C VAL A 79 -7.64 0.49 -9.27
N VAL A 80 -7.50 -0.81 -9.54
CA VAL A 80 -8.61 -1.75 -9.71
C VAL A 80 -9.03 -2.28 -8.34
N PRO A 81 -10.25 -1.99 -7.83
CA PRO A 81 -10.74 -2.52 -6.58
C PRO A 81 -10.90 -4.05 -6.61
N LEU A 82 -10.80 -4.69 -5.45
CA LEU A 82 -10.82 -6.16 -5.32
C LEU A 82 -12.11 -6.80 -5.87
N GLU A 83 -13.25 -6.12 -5.73
CA GLU A 83 -14.58 -6.61 -6.13
C GLU A 83 -14.88 -6.40 -7.63
N GLN A 84 -14.09 -5.57 -8.32
CA GLN A 84 -14.41 -5.12 -9.69
C GLN A 84 -14.51 -6.29 -10.68
N TYR A 85 -13.62 -7.27 -10.56
CA TYR A 85 -13.63 -8.47 -11.40
C TYR A 85 -14.94 -9.27 -11.29
N GLU A 86 -15.43 -9.48 -10.07
CA GLU A 86 -16.64 -10.28 -9.85
C GLU A 86 -17.88 -9.57 -10.39
N ARG A 87 -17.97 -8.25 -10.15
CA ARG A 87 -19.02 -7.40 -10.72
C ARG A 87 -18.98 -7.42 -12.25
N PHE A 88 -17.81 -7.21 -12.85
CA PHE A 88 -17.63 -7.28 -14.31
C PHE A 88 -18.07 -8.62 -14.89
N ALA A 89 -17.60 -9.73 -14.31
CA ALA A 89 -17.95 -11.07 -14.76
C ALA A 89 -19.46 -11.33 -14.71
N LYS A 90 -20.16 -10.89 -13.65
CA LYS A 90 -21.62 -11.02 -13.53
C LYS A 90 -22.34 -10.29 -14.67
N PHE A 91 -21.98 -9.03 -14.91
CA PHE A 91 -22.60 -8.22 -15.97
C PHE A 91 -22.34 -8.78 -17.37
N VAL A 92 -21.11 -9.15 -17.69
CA VAL A 92 -20.76 -9.72 -19.00
C VAL A 92 -21.48 -11.05 -19.26
N ASN A 93 -21.55 -11.94 -18.25
CA ASN A 93 -22.26 -13.22 -18.38
C ASN A 93 -23.79 -13.04 -18.52
N ALA A 94 -24.36 -11.99 -17.92
CA ALA A 94 -25.75 -11.63 -18.13
C ALA A 94 -25.98 -11.05 -19.53
N PHE A 95 -25.10 -10.16 -19.98
CA PHE A 95 -25.22 -9.52 -21.29
C PHE A 95 -25.07 -10.52 -22.44
N TRP A 96 -24.17 -11.50 -22.28
CA TRP A 96 -23.95 -12.58 -23.25
C TRP A 96 -25.20 -13.42 -23.54
N ARG A 97 -26.12 -13.54 -22.57
CA ARG A 97 -27.40 -14.26 -22.77
C ARG A 97 -28.37 -13.51 -23.68
N ILE A 98 -28.15 -12.22 -23.91
CA ILE A 98 -28.99 -11.38 -24.77
C ILE A 98 -28.40 -11.27 -26.17
N GLU A 99 -27.12 -10.94 -26.31
CA GLU A 99 -26.45 -10.74 -27.61
C GLU A 99 -25.92 -12.04 -28.24
N ARG A 100 -26.39 -13.22 -27.80
CA ARG A 100 -25.83 -14.51 -28.26
C ARG A 100 -26.00 -14.73 -29.76
N ASP A 101 -27.19 -14.41 -30.28
CA ASP A 101 -27.58 -14.71 -31.66
C ASP A 101 -27.17 -13.60 -32.64
N GLU A 102 -27.05 -12.35 -32.14
CA GLU A 102 -26.56 -11.19 -32.88
C GLU A 102 -25.46 -10.47 -32.08
N PRO A 103 -24.21 -10.96 -32.11
CA PRO A 103 -23.13 -10.41 -31.30
C PRO A 103 -22.74 -9.00 -31.73
N MET A 104 -22.73 -8.04 -30.81
CA MET A 104 -22.36 -6.65 -31.08
C MET A 104 -21.26 -6.16 -30.15
N ASN A 105 -21.60 -5.84 -28.89
CA ASN A 105 -20.63 -5.30 -27.92
C ASN A 105 -20.08 -6.38 -27.00
N CYS A 106 -20.89 -7.38 -26.67
CA CYS A 106 -20.54 -8.42 -25.71
C CYS A 106 -19.27 -9.21 -26.07
N PRO A 107 -18.96 -9.53 -27.35
CA PRO A 107 -17.70 -10.19 -27.70
C PRO A 107 -16.43 -9.46 -27.21
N VAL A 108 -16.39 -8.13 -27.27
CA VAL A 108 -15.25 -7.35 -26.77
C VAL A 108 -15.14 -7.49 -25.26
N PHE A 109 -16.26 -7.32 -24.53
CA PHE A 109 -16.29 -7.53 -23.08
C PHE A 109 -15.92 -8.96 -22.68
N ARG A 110 -16.24 -9.97 -23.51
CA ARG A 110 -15.80 -11.36 -23.29
C ARG A 110 -14.29 -11.50 -23.43
N LEU A 111 -13.66 -10.84 -24.40
CA LEU A 111 -12.20 -10.80 -24.50
C LEU A 111 -11.57 -10.11 -23.29
N HIS A 112 -12.13 -8.98 -22.85
CA HIS A 112 -11.66 -8.28 -21.64
C HIS A 112 -11.83 -9.14 -20.37
N LEU A 113 -12.92 -9.90 -20.25
CA LEU A 113 -13.09 -10.85 -19.16
C LEU A 113 -12.03 -11.97 -19.21
N ILE A 114 -11.71 -12.49 -20.40
CA ILE A 114 -10.61 -13.45 -20.57
C ILE A 114 -9.26 -12.81 -20.23
N LYS A 115 -9.06 -11.54 -20.59
CA LYS A 115 -7.88 -10.74 -20.21
C LYS A 115 -7.73 -10.70 -18.70
N ASP A 116 -8.81 -10.42 -17.97
CA ASP A 116 -8.79 -10.45 -16.50
C ASP A 116 -8.45 -11.82 -15.93
N HIS A 117 -9.00 -12.90 -16.50
CA HIS A 117 -8.64 -14.26 -16.09
C HIS A 117 -7.16 -14.55 -16.34
N LEU A 118 -6.63 -14.12 -17.49
CA LEU A 118 -5.22 -14.27 -17.86
C LEU A 118 -4.32 -13.58 -16.83
N PHE A 119 -4.58 -12.30 -16.51
CA PHE A 119 -3.84 -11.58 -15.47
C PHE A 119 -4.01 -12.26 -14.11
N LYS A 120 -5.23 -12.57 -13.66
CA LYS A 120 -5.47 -13.24 -12.38
C LYS A 120 -4.74 -14.59 -12.25
N GLN A 121 -4.57 -15.32 -13.36
CA GLN A 121 -3.96 -16.64 -13.37
C GLN A 121 -2.43 -16.61 -13.45
N PHE A 122 -1.85 -15.66 -14.18
CA PHE A 122 -0.41 -15.64 -14.50
C PHE A 122 0.35 -14.43 -13.95
N ASP A 123 -0.33 -13.47 -13.34
CA ASP A 123 0.30 -12.33 -12.68
C ASP A 123 1.37 -12.79 -11.69
N GLU A 124 2.54 -12.15 -11.82
CA GLU A 124 3.75 -12.40 -11.06
C GLU A 124 4.36 -13.81 -11.11
N LYS A 125 3.77 -14.77 -11.83
CA LYS A 125 4.26 -16.15 -11.85
C LYS A 125 5.55 -16.31 -12.68
N PRO A 126 6.57 -17.04 -12.17
CA PRO A 126 7.70 -17.49 -12.97
C PRO A 126 7.24 -18.40 -14.11
N PHE A 127 7.89 -18.33 -15.27
CA PHE A 127 7.54 -19.16 -16.43
C PHE A 127 7.52 -20.66 -16.13
N ASP A 128 8.47 -21.15 -15.34
CA ASP A 128 8.56 -22.57 -14.99
C ASP A 128 7.38 -23.07 -14.13
N SER A 129 6.63 -22.15 -13.51
CA SER A 129 5.42 -22.46 -12.75
C SER A 129 4.14 -22.47 -13.60
N ILE A 130 4.21 -22.02 -14.86
CA ILE A 130 3.07 -21.90 -15.75
C ILE A 130 2.92 -23.19 -16.56
N ALA A 131 1.83 -23.92 -16.32
CA ALA A 131 1.52 -25.13 -17.07
C ALA A 131 1.01 -24.79 -18.49
N LEU A 132 1.64 -25.34 -19.52
CA LEU A 132 1.22 -25.14 -20.92
C LEU A 132 -0.28 -25.44 -21.17
N PRO A 133 -0.90 -26.50 -20.59
CA PRO A 133 -2.33 -26.75 -20.75
C PRO A 133 -3.22 -25.58 -20.31
N ASP A 134 -2.81 -24.82 -19.30
CA ASP A 134 -3.57 -23.66 -18.81
C ASP A 134 -3.57 -22.51 -19.83
N VAL A 135 -2.41 -22.26 -20.46
CA VAL A 135 -2.27 -21.23 -21.49
C VAL A 135 -3.08 -21.61 -22.73
N LEU A 136 -3.00 -22.88 -23.17
CA LEU A 136 -3.76 -23.40 -24.30
C LEU A 136 -5.27 -23.36 -24.05
N LYS A 137 -5.72 -23.60 -22.81
CA LYS A 137 -7.13 -23.49 -22.44
C LYS A 137 -7.66 -22.06 -22.64
N LEU A 138 -6.89 -21.04 -22.27
CA LEU A 138 -7.28 -19.64 -22.49
C LEU A 138 -7.27 -19.29 -23.98
N GLN A 139 -6.28 -19.77 -24.75
CA GLN A 139 -6.26 -19.61 -26.20
C GLN A 139 -7.52 -20.19 -26.85
N GLN A 140 -7.93 -21.40 -26.46
CA GLN A 140 -9.17 -22.00 -26.94
C GLN A 140 -10.43 -21.22 -26.54
N GLN A 141 -10.43 -20.54 -25.38
CA GLN A 141 -11.55 -19.69 -24.98
C GLN A 141 -11.66 -18.46 -25.87
N ILE A 142 -10.53 -17.83 -26.23
CA ILE A 142 -10.48 -16.69 -27.14
C ILE A 142 -11.01 -17.08 -28.52
N GLU A 143 -10.60 -18.22 -29.06
CA GLU A 143 -11.04 -18.69 -30.38
C GLU A 143 -12.54 -19.01 -30.43
N LYS A 144 -13.18 -19.29 -29.30
CA LYS A 144 -14.62 -19.57 -29.20
C LYS A 144 -15.48 -18.31 -29.10
N VAL A 145 -14.89 -17.11 -28.93
CA VAL A 145 -15.66 -15.87 -28.90
C VAL A 145 -16.02 -15.48 -30.34
N PRO A 146 -17.32 -15.40 -30.70
CA PRO A 146 -17.71 -15.04 -32.06
C PRO A 146 -17.43 -13.56 -32.35
N ALA A 147 -17.11 -13.27 -33.61
CA ALA A 147 -16.87 -11.91 -34.06
C ALA A 147 -18.15 -11.06 -34.02
N PRO A 148 -18.06 -9.76 -33.69
CA PRO A 148 -19.18 -8.83 -33.82
C PRO A 148 -19.70 -8.70 -35.26
N SER A 149 -21.00 -8.49 -35.41
CA SER A 149 -21.64 -8.27 -36.71
C SER A 149 -21.32 -6.90 -37.33
N SER A 150 -20.97 -5.90 -36.50
CA SER A 150 -20.62 -4.54 -36.95
C SER A 150 -19.14 -4.42 -37.32
N SER A 151 -18.83 -3.76 -38.43
CA SER A 151 -17.45 -3.56 -38.91
C SER A 151 -16.56 -2.80 -37.92
N ILE A 152 -17.09 -1.74 -37.28
CA ILE A 152 -16.38 -0.92 -36.29
C ILE A 152 -16.01 -1.78 -35.07
N LYS A 153 -16.99 -2.53 -34.54
CA LYS A 153 -16.78 -3.39 -33.37
C LYS A 153 -15.90 -4.59 -33.70
N ASN A 154 -15.96 -5.10 -34.93
CA ASN A 154 -15.09 -6.18 -35.37
C ASN A 154 -13.61 -5.74 -35.45
N ALA A 155 -13.32 -4.49 -35.82
CA ALA A 155 -11.96 -3.96 -35.79
C ALA A 155 -11.40 -3.88 -34.36
N GLU A 156 -12.18 -3.32 -33.42
CA GLU A 156 -11.85 -3.29 -31.99
C GLU A 156 -11.64 -4.71 -31.43
N PHE A 157 -12.55 -5.64 -31.74
CA PHE A 157 -12.46 -7.05 -31.36
C PHE A 157 -11.19 -7.72 -31.90
N THR A 158 -10.86 -7.49 -33.17
CA THR A 158 -9.67 -8.09 -33.81
C THR A 158 -8.38 -7.57 -33.17
N GLN A 159 -8.32 -6.28 -32.84
CA GLN A 159 -7.21 -5.71 -32.10
C GLN A 159 -7.07 -6.38 -30.73
N GLN A 160 -8.13 -6.37 -29.90
CA GLN A 160 -8.09 -6.95 -28.56
C GLN A 160 -7.76 -8.45 -28.57
N LYS A 161 -8.31 -9.20 -29.54
CA LYS A 161 -8.01 -10.62 -29.75
C LYS A 161 -6.53 -10.81 -30.04
N SER A 162 -5.96 -10.00 -30.94
CA SER A 162 -4.55 -10.09 -31.31
C SER A 162 -3.65 -9.79 -30.12
N GLU A 163 -3.93 -8.72 -29.36
CA GLU A 163 -3.17 -8.37 -28.16
C GLU A 163 -3.12 -9.53 -27.16
N LEU A 164 -4.27 -10.18 -26.88
CA LEU A 164 -4.34 -11.34 -26.00
C LEU A 164 -3.54 -12.54 -26.53
N LEU A 165 -3.65 -12.82 -27.82
CA LEU A 165 -2.90 -13.92 -28.45
C LEU A 165 -1.38 -13.66 -28.40
N PHE A 166 -0.93 -12.41 -28.55
CA PHE A 166 0.48 -12.07 -28.38
C PHE A 166 0.97 -12.32 -26.95
N ILE A 167 0.17 -11.98 -25.94
CA ILE A 167 0.51 -12.27 -24.54
C ILE A 167 0.60 -13.79 -24.33
N LEU A 168 -0.40 -14.56 -24.78
CA LEU A 168 -0.40 -16.02 -24.61
C LEU A 168 0.76 -16.68 -25.36
N ASN A 169 1.06 -16.25 -26.59
CA ASN A 169 2.22 -16.74 -27.34
C ASN A 169 3.54 -16.40 -26.61
N GLY A 170 3.64 -15.19 -26.06
CA GLY A 170 4.77 -14.78 -25.21
C GLY A 170 4.94 -15.63 -23.94
N LEU A 171 3.85 -16.18 -23.40
CA LEU A 171 3.90 -17.15 -22.30
C LEU A 171 4.37 -18.53 -22.78
N ILE A 172 3.91 -18.98 -23.95
CA ILE A 172 4.27 -20.27 -24.54
C ILE A 172 5.77 -20.31 -24.89
N ASP A 173 6.29 -19.27 -25.54
CA ASP A 173 7.68 -19.18 -25.99
C ASP A 173 8.62 -18.57 -24.93
N ARG A 174 8.09 -18.21 -23.76
CA ARG A 174 8.80 -17.59 -22.63
C ARG A 174 9.47 -16.26 -22.97
N SER A 175 9.01 -15.56 -24.00
CA SER A 175 9.52 -14.25 -24.41
C SER A 175 8.84 -13.06 -23.72
N LEU A 176 7.74 -13.28 -23.00
CA LEU A 176 6.99 -12.21 -22.35
C LEU A 176 7.85 -11.47 -21.31
N ARG A 177 7.95 -10.15 -21.44
CA ARG A 177 8.61 -9.27 -20.47
C ARG A 177 7.66 -8.15 -20.10
N THR A 178 7.54 -7.85 -18.81
CA THR A 178 6.90 -6.61 -18.33
C THR A 178 7.98 -5.59 -18.04
N ILE A 179 7.83 -4.38 -18.57
CA ILE A 179 8.79 -3.30 -18.45
C ILE A 179 8.20 -2.20 -17.57
N PHE A 180 8.97 -1.77 -16.57
CA PHE A 180 8.69 -0.60 -15.74
C PHE A 180 9.71 0.49 -16.04
N ARG A 181 9.26 1.69 -16.38
CA ARG A 181 10.16 2.83 -16.57
C ARG A 181 9.71 4.04 -15.76
N PHE A 182 10.67 4.61 -15.03
CA PHE A 182 10.45 5.79 -14.20
C PHE A 182 11.75 6.59 -14.05
N ARG A 183 11.65 7.78 -13.47
CA ARG A 183 12.78 8.65 -13.16
C ARG A 183 12.82 8.95 -11.67
N ILE A 184 14.03 9.02 -11.13
CA ILE A 184 14.31 9.47 -9.75
C ILE A 184 15.08 10.79 -9.74
N PRO A 185 14.90 11.66 -8.72
CA PRO A 185 15.47 13.00 -8.69
C PRO A 185 16.94 13.06 -8.22
N TYR A 186 17.66 11.94 -8.27
CA TYR A 186 19.07 11.85 -7.90
C TYR A 186 19.82 10.85 -8.80
N VAL A 187 21.14 10.94 -8.77
CA VAL A 187 22.05 10.07 -9.51
C VAL A 187 22.36 8.84 -8.66
N LEU A 188 21.78 7.69 -9.01
CA LEU A 188 22.03 6.45 -8.27
C LEU A 188 23.48 5.97 -8.44
N HIS A 189 24.04 6.15 -9.64
CA HIS A 189 25.41 5.78 -9.98
C HIS A 189 25.99 6.70 -11.05
N LYS A 190 27.31 6.90 -11.06
CA LYS A 190 27.97 7.85 -11.99
C LYS A 190 28.01 7.38 -13.44
N GLN A 191 27.88 6.08 -13.66
CA GLN A 191 27.92 5.45 -14.97
C GLN A 191 26.60 4.73 -15.24
N PRO A 192 26.20 4.58 -16.51
CA PRO A 192 25.11 3.68 -16.87
C PRO A 192 25.35 2.28 -16.31
N LEU A 193 24.33 1.70 -15.69
CA LEU A 193 24.39 0.36 -15.13
C LEU A 193 23.43 -0.55 -15.88
N GLU A 194 23.88 -1.77 -16.12
CA GLU A 194 23.08 -2.90 -16.54
C GLU A 194 23.26 -4.00 -15.52
N ILE A 195 22.16 -4.43 -14.90
CA ILE A 195 22.19 -5.33 -13.76
C ILE A 195 21.19 -6.45 -14.01
N GLU A 196 21.67 -7.68 -14.05
CA GLU A 196 20.85 -8.89 -14.10
C GLU A 196 20.74 -9.48 -12.70
N PHE A 197 19.52 -9.82 -12.28
CA PHE A 197 19.26 -10.37 -10.96
C PHE A 197 17.98 -11.21 -10.95
N THR A 198 17.74 -11.94 -9.86
CA THR A 198 16.51 -12.69 -9.63
C THR A 198 15.82 -12.15 -8.39
N SER A 199 14.51 -11.88 -8.48
CA SER A 199 13.69 -11.49 -7.33
C SER A 199 12.40 -12.31 -7.32
N CYS A 200 12.05 -12.86 -6.16
CA CYS A 200 10.91 -13.77 -5.98
C CYS A 200 10.86 -14.93 -7.00
N GLY A 201 12.03 -15.47 -7.38
CA GLY A 201 12.13 -16.57 -8.36
C GLY A 201 11.90 -16.16 -9.82
N VAL A 202 11.88 -14.85 -10.12
CA VAL A 202 11.71 -14.30 -11.47
C VAL A 202 12.96 -13.55 -11.88
N SER A 203 13.45 -13.83 -13.09
CA SER A 203 14.61 -13.15 -13.67
C SER A 203 14.25 -11.70 -14.06
N MET A 204 15.17 -10.78 -13.81
CA MET A 204 15.00 -9.36 -14.04
C MET A 204 16.29 -8.73 -14.56
N ARG A 205 16.14 -7.67 -15.34
CA ARG A 205 17.22 -6.81 -15.81
C ARG A 205 16.88 -5.36 -15.50
N ALA A 206 17.76 -4.65 -14.79
CA ALA A 206 17.63 -3.22 -14.55
C ALA A 206 18.67 -2.44 -15.36
N LEU A 207 18.19 -1.44 -16.09
CA LEU A 207 19.00 -0.46 -16.81
C LEU A 207 18.85 0.88 -16.08
N ILE A 208 19.95 1.43 -15.58
CA ILE A 208 20.00 2.70 -14.87
C ILE A 208 20.87 3.65 -15.66
N ALA A 209 20.29 4.74 -16.16
CA ALA A 209 21.00 5.77 -16.91
C ALA A 209 21.07 7.07 -16.10
N PRO A 210 22.24 7.55 -15.69
CA PRO A 210 22.37 8.84 -15.04
C PRO A 210 22.19 9.98 -16.05
N ILE A 211 21.48 11.01 -15.63
CA ILE A 211 21.32 12.28 -16.34
C ILE A 211 21.90 13.35 -15.44
N PHE A 212 23.03 13.91 -15.86
CA PHE A 212 23.69 15.00 -15.17
C PHE A 212 23.16 16.34 -15.68
N ARG A 213 22.87 17.27 -14.76
CA ARG A 213 22.49 18.63 -15.12
C ARG A 213 23.72 19.51 -15.11
N ALA A 214 23.91 20.29 -16.18
CA ALA A 214 24.91 21.35 -16.20
C ALA A 214 24.60 22.34 -15.06
N THR A 215 25.64 22.76 -14.35
CA THR A 215 25.51 23.82 -13.34
C THR A 215 25.81 25.14 -14.02
N GLU A 216 24.77 25.90 -14.37
CA GLU A 216 24.95 27.25 -14.92
C GLU A 216 25.56 28.23 -13.89
N GLU A 217 25.44 27.92 -12.59
CA GLU A 217 25.83 28.80 -11.47
C GLU A 217 26.92 28.21 -10.54
N SER A 218 27.88 27.44 -11.06
CA SER A 218 29.02 27.01 -10.21
C SER A 218 30.31 27.77 -10.54
N PHE A 219 31.09 28.06 -9.50
CA PHE A 219 32.43 28.69 -9.64
C PHE A 219 33.42 27.83 -10.43
N ILE A 220 33.09 26.57 -10.72
CA ILE A 220 33.94 25.62 -11.44
C ILE A 220 33.21 25.21 -12.71
N HIS A 221 33.68 25.69 -13.86
CA HIS A 221 33.16 25.23 -15.14
C HIS A 221 33.49 23.74 -15.34
N ALA A 222 32.47 22.90 -15.24
CA ALA A 222 32.56 21.50 -15.63
C ALA A 222 32.47 21.41 -17.17
N ALA A 223 33.13 20.41 -17.78
CA ALA A 223 32.96 20.13 -19.20
C ALA A 223 31.49 19.81 -19.54
N ASP A 224 31.09 19.96 -20.81
CA ASP A 224 29.77 19.53 -21.26
C ASP A 224 29.51 18.07 -20.86
N ASN A 225 28.34 17.80 -20.27
CA ASN A 225 27.95 16.52 -19.67
C ASN A 225 28.71 16.06 -18.40
N ALA A 226 29.45 16.93 -17.72
CA ALA A 226 30.03 16.64 -16.41
C ALA A 226 29.12 17.14 -15.27
N ALA A 227 28.87 16.28 -14.27
CA ALA A 227 28.23 16.71 -13.03
C ALA A 227 29.24 17.26 -12.02
N LEU A 228 28.91 18.42 -11.47
CA LEU A 228 29.57 18.96 -10.29
C LEU A 228 28.80 18.48 -9.05
N SER A 229 29.43 17.68 -8.20
CA SER A 229 28.91 17.39 -6.86
C SER A 229 29.24 18.58 -5.95
N VAL A 230 28.26 19.43 -5.67
CA VAL A 230 28.47 20.68 -4.93
C VAL A 230 28.00 20.54 -3.49
N GLY A 231 28.96 20.53 -2.56
CA GLY A 231 28.73 20.73 -1.13
C GLY A 231 28.19 19.52 -0.35
N ALA A 232 27.94 19.76 0.94
CA ALA A 232 27.39 18.80 1.90
C ALA A 232 25.85 18.67 1.84
N SER A 233 25.20 19.32 0.87
CA SER A 233 23.77 19.16 0.66
C SER A 233 23.52 17.78 0.03
N ARG A 234 22.55 17.04 0.55
CA ARG A 234 22.13 15.73 -0.02
C ARG A 234 21.57 15.85 -1.44
N TRP A 235 21.42 17.07 -1.97
CA TRP A 235 20.85 17.35 -3.27
C TRP A 235 21.89 17.19 -4.37
N GLN A 236 21.63 16.28 -5.30
CA GLN A 236 22.51 16.03 -6.44
C GLN A 236 22.01 16.78 -7.67
N THR A 237 22.93 17.32 -8.46
CA THR A 237 22.66 17.99 -9.73
C THR A 237 22.44 16.97 -10.85
N GLY A 238 21.40 16.15 -10.71
CA GLY A 238 21.09 15.12 -11.69
C GLY A 238 19.86 14.29 -11.35
N SER A 239 19.58 13.32 -12.20
CA SER A 239 18.49 12.35 -12.04
C SER A 239 18.92 11.03 -12.66
N SER A 240 18.22 9.94 -12.36
CA SER A 240 18.43 8.67 -13.06
C SER A 240 17.15 8.23 -13.73
N VAL A 241 17.25 7.75 -14.97
CA VAL A 241 16.17 7.03 -15.63
C VAL A 241 16.40 5.55 -15.38
N ILE A 242 15.38 4.88 -14.87
CA ILE A 242 15.43 3.49 -14.47
C ILE A 242 14.43 2.73 -15.32
N THR A 243 14.90 1.67 -15.98
CA THR A 243 14.08 0.70 -16.70
C THR A 243 14.30 -0.67 -16.09
N ILE A 244 13.24 -1.28 -15.58
CA ILE A 244 13.27 -2.64 -15.02
C ILE A 244 12.50 -3.53 -15.98
N GLU A 245 13.20 -4.47 -16.61
CA GLU A 245 12.61 -5.55 -17.38
C GLU A 245 12.43 -6.78 -16.48
N ARG A 246 11.21 -7.29 -16.40
CA ARG A 246 10.85 -8.46 -15.59
C ARG A 246 10.30 -9.56 -16.48
N GLU A 247 10.73 -10.80 -16.25
CA GLU A 247 10.13 -11.96 -16.92
C GLU A 247 8.68 -12.20 -16.51
N GLY A 248 7.85 -12.53 -17.50
CA GLY A 248 6.43 -12.83 -17.27
C GLY A 248 5.55 -11.59 -17.14
N LEU A 249 4.30 -11.84 -16.76
CA LEU A 249 3.22 -10.87 -16.74
C LEU A 249 3.09 -10.19 -15.38
N VAL A 250 2.77 -8.89 -15.38
CA VAL A 250 2.35 -8.16 -14.17
C VAL A 250 1.07 -7.38 -14.42
N ASP A 251 0.09 -7.56 -13.54
CA ASP A 251 -1.11 -6.73 -13.45
C ASP A 251 -0.80 -5.39 -12.79
N GLY A 252 -0.27 -4.44 -13.57
CA GLY A 252 0.16 -3.15 -13.05
C GLY A 252 -0.95 -2.29 -12.40
N SER A 253 -2.22 -2.62 -12.64
CA SER A 253 -3.39 -1.89 -12.11
C SER A 253 -4.04 -2.54 -10.89
N ALA A 254 -3.66 -3.76 -10.54
CA ALA A 254 -4.16 -4.44 -9.35
C ALA A 254 -3.91 -3.60 -8.08
N TYR A 255 -4.83 -3.73 -7.12
CA TYR A 255 -4.72 -3.12 -5.81
C TYR A 255 -3.50 -3.63 -5.04
N THR A 256 -2.78 -2.71 -4.40
CA THR A 256 -1.83 -3.00 -3.33
C THR A 256 -2.00 -2.01 -2.18
N GLU A 257 -1.60 -2.41 -0.98
CA GLU A 257 -1.50 -1.49 0.16
C GLU A 257 -0.56 -0.33 -0.20
N ARG A 258 -0.91 0.87 0.24
CA ARG A 258 -0.08 2.08 0.05
C ARG A 258 1.30 1.89 0.67
N LEU A 259 2.33 2.43 0.01
CA LEU A 259 3.72 2.37 0.52
C LEU A 259 4.08 3.51 1.47
N GLN A 260 3.24 4.54 1.57
CA GLN A 260 3.43 5.69 2.46
C GLN A 260 2.09 6.15 3.02
N ALA A 261 2.15 6.87 4.14
CA ALA A 261 1.02 7.61 4.70
C ALA A 261 1.46 9.03 5.07
N VAL A 262 0.53 9.98 4.98
CA VAL A 262 0.71 11.36 5.42
C VAL A 262 -0.20 11.52 6.63
N PRO A 263 0.36 11.66 7.84
CA PRO A 263 -0.44 11.81 9.04
C PRO A 263 -1.44 12.98 8.92
N GLY A 264 -2.70 12.74 9.28
CA GLY A 264 -3.74 13.78 9.28
C GLY A 264 -4.30 14.17 7.90
N SER A 265 -3.92 13.46 6.82
CA SER A 265 -4.47 13.68 5.47
C SER A 265 -5.12 12.42 4.93
N GLU A 266 -6.34 12.54 4.39
CA GLU A 266 -6.97 11.47 3.62
C GLU A 266 -6.42 11.47 2.19
N PHE A 267 -5.96 10.31 1.72
CA PHE A 267 -5.61 10.15 0.32
C PHE A 267 -6.88 9.93 -0.51
N PRO A 268 -6.95 10.49 -1.73
CA PRO A 268 -8.12 10.32 -2.59
C PRO A 268 -8.34 8.88 -3.08
N VAL A 269 -7.36 7.97 -2.87
CA VAL A 269 -7.43 6.57 -3.32
C VAL A 269 -6.99 5.64 -2.18
N ASN A 270 -7.81 4.62 -1.88
CA ASN A 270 -7.60 3.67 -0.76
C ASN A 270 -6.47 2.63 -0.99
N GLY A 271 -5.59 2.84 -1.96
CA GLY A 271 -4.50 1.93 -2.29
C GLY A 271 -3.68 2.41 -3.48
N TRP A 272 -2.63 1.66 -3.79
CA TRP A 272 -1.68 2.00 -4.86
C TRP A 272 -1.74 0.99 -6.01
N PRO A 273 -1.42 1.41 -7.24
CA PRO A 273 -1.25 0.48 -8.35
C PRO A 273 -0.10 -0.48 -8.03
N LYS A 274 -0.32 -1.78 -8.20
CA LYS A 274 0.69 -2.82 -7.96
C LYS A 274 2.01 -2.55 -8.66
N SER A 275 1.97 -1.99 -9.86
CA SER A 275 3.15 -1.58 -10.61
C SER A 275 4.07 -0.62 -9.84
N PHE A 276 3.51 0.39 -9.16
CA PHE A 276 4.28 1.31 -8.33
C PHE A 276 4.90 0.58 -7.13
N THR A 277 4.10 -0.23 -6.46
CA THR A 277 4.55 -1.00 -5.30
C THR A 277 5.68 -1.96 -5.65
N LEU A 278 5.56 -2.66 -6.77
CA LEU A 278 6.56 -3.60 -7.26
C LEU A 278 7.82 -2.86 -7.75
N ALA A 279 7.67 -1.82 -8.58
CA ALA A 279 8.78 -1.03 -9.09
C ALA A 279 9.59 -0.40 -7.95
N PHE A 280 8.91 0.18 -6.94
CA PHE A 280 9.57 0.74 -5.78
C PHE A 280 10.32 -0.32 -4.97
N SER A 281 9.68 -1.46 -4.69
CA SER A 281 10.31 -2.50 -3.87
C SER A 281 11.58 -3.05 -4.53
N ILE A 282 11.51 -3.35 -5.83
CA ILE A 282 12.68 -3.80 -6.60
C ILE A 282 13.77 -2.71 -6.61
N PHE A 283 13.40 -1.46 -6.88
CA PHE A 283 14.33 -0.33 -6.93
C PHE A 283 15.02 -0.08 -5.58
N HIS A 284 14.25 -0.10 -4.49
CA HIS A 284 14.75 0.09 -3.14
C HIS A 284 15.86 -0.94 -2.83
N ASP A 285 15.57 -2.22 -3.06
CA ASP A 285 16.52 -3.30 -2.78
C ASP A 285 17.76 -3.22 -3.68
N LEU A 286 17.55 -2.91 -4.96
CA LEU A 286 18.63 -2.68 -5.92
C LEU A 286 19.55 -1.53 -5.49
N ALA A 287 18.97 -0.41 -5.06
CA ALA A 287 19.71 0.77 -4.62
C ALA A 287 20.55 0.49 -3.36
N TRP A 288 20.01 -0.28 -2.42
CA TRP A 288 20.78 -0.73 -1.24
C TRP A 288 21.91 -1.68 -1.61
N ARG A 289 21.66 -2.63 -2.53
CA ARG A 289 22.70 -3.56 -2.98
C ARG A 289 23.85 -2.81 -3.69
N LEU A 290 23.51 -1.86 -4.55
CA LEU A 290 24.50 -1.01 -5.23
C LEU A 290 25.30 -0.15 -4.25
N ARG A 291 24.65 0.38 -3.21
CA ARG A 291 25.34 1.12 -2.15
C ARG A 291 26.37 0.25 -1.43
N LEU A 292 25.98 -0.96 -1.03
CA LEU A 292 26.83 -1.85 -0.24
C LEU A 292 28.01 -2.42 -1.05
N ASP A 293 27.73 -2.93 -2.25
CA ASP A 293 28.68 -3.76 -3.00
C ASP A 293 29.47 -2.99 -4.06
N HIS A 294 28.94 -1.84 -4.53
CA HIS A 294 29.43 -1.17 -5.73
C HIS A 294 29.71 0.32 -5.52
N ALA A 295 29.91 0.75 -4.26
CA ALA A 295 30.21 2.13 -3.89
C ALA A 295 29.25 3.15 -4.55
N GLY A 296 27.95 2.83 -4.55
CA GLY A 296 26.91 3.68 -5.10
C GLY A 296 27.04 5.13 -4.61
N HIS A 297 26.97 6.08 -5.53
CA HIS A 297 27.18 7.51 -5.26
C HIS A 297 25.91 8.18 -4.74
N GLN A 298 25.33 7.68 -3.64
CA GLN A 298 24.20 8.35 -3.02
C GLN A 298 24.07 8.16 -1.50
N ASP A 299 23.87 9.28 -0.81
CA ASP A 299 23.42 9.33 0.59
C ASP A 299 21.88 9.32 0.70
N TRP A 300 21.17 9.21 -0.43
CA TRP A 300 19.71 9.28 -0.47
C TRP A 300 19.07 7.92 -0.21
N ILE A 301 18.07 7.86 0.66
CA ILE A 301 17.30 6.63 0.88
C ILE A 301 16.11 6.67 -0.08
N PRO A 302 15.96 5.69 -0.99
CA PRO A 302 14.80 5.61 -1.85
C PRO A 302 13.49 5.74 -1.08
N ALA A 303 12.69 6.74 -1.43
CA ALA A 303 11.34 6.93 -0.93
C ALA A 303 10.33 6.70 -2.08
N PRO A 304 9.11 6.21 -1.81
CA PRO A 304 8.12 5.96 -2.86
C PRO A 304 7.81 7.19 -3.73
N ARG A 305 7.85 8.39 -3.15
CA ARG A 305 7.69 9.68 -3.86
C ARG A 305 8.78 10.01 -4.86
N ASP A 306 9.93 9.34 -4.79
CA ASP A 306 11.04 9.56 -5.70
C ASP A 306 10.74 8.99 -7.09
N LEU A 307 9.85 8.00 -7.19
CA LEU A 307 9.36 7.50 -8.46
C LEU A 307 8.43 8.56 -9.07
N SER A 308 8.85 9.10 -10.21
CA SER A 308 8.04 9.98 -11.05
C SER A 308 6.79 9.27 -11.60
N ASP A 309 6.24 9.76 -12.71
CA ASP A 309 5.33 8.96 -13.51
C ASP A 309 5.96 7.62 -13.86
N LEU A 310 5.17 6.57 -13.72
CA LEU A 310 5.54 5.20 -14.04
C LEU A 310 4.89 4.80 -15.35
N GLU A 311 5.73 4.42 -16.31
CA GLU A 311 5.34 3.84 -17.58
C GLU A 311 5.49 2.33 -17.50
N ILE A 312 4.48 1.61 -17.98
CA ILE A 312 4.40 0.14 -17.92
C ILE A 312 3.98 -0.36 -19.30
N TRP A 313 4.68 -1.35 -19.81
CA TRP A 313 4.26 -2.06 -21.02
C TRP A 313 4.78 -3.48 -21.02
N ILE A 314 4.25 -4.28 -21.95
CA ILE A 314 4.64 -5.66 -22.17
C ILE A 314 5.38 -5.74 -23.49
N LYS A 315 6.40 -6.60 -23.54
CA LYS A 315 7.21 -6.91 -24.71
C LYS A 315 7.22 -8.43 -24.92
N THR A 316 7.26 -8.87 -26.17
CA THR A 316 7.55 -10.25 -26.57
C THR A 316 8.66 -10.23 -27.62
N ASN A 317 9.12 -11.39 -28.09
CA ASN A 317 10.07 -11.44 -29.21
C ASN A 317 9.48 -10.89 -30.52
N SER A 318 8.15 -10.90 -30.66
CA SER A 318 7.47 -10.46 -31.89
C SER A 318 6.95 -9.03 -31.82
N ILE A 319 6.80 -8.45 -30.62
CA ILE A 319 6.23 -7.11 -30.40
C ILE A 319 7.02 -6.40 -29.31
N ASP A 320 7.56 -5.23 -29.66
CA ASP A 320 8.37 -4.42 -28.74
C ASP A 320 7.55 -3.67 -27.67
N SER A 321 6.28 -3.37 -27.95
CA SER A 321 5.41 -2.64 -27.02
C SER A 321 3.94 -3.02 -27.19
N LEU A 322 3.37 -3.55 -26.11
CA LEU A 322 1.97 -3.95 -25.97
C LEU A 322 1.40 -3.43 -24.65
N GLY A 323 0.17 -2.92 -24.65
CA GLY A 323 -0.55 -2.57 -23.41
C GLY A 323 0.11 -1.46 -22.60
N TYR A 324 0.54 -0.38 -23.25
CA TYR A 324 1.17 0.77 -22.60
C TYR A 324 0.22 1.47 -21.62
N ILE A 325 0.66 1.63 -20.37
CA ILE A 325 -0.06 2.32 -19.31
C ILE A 325 0.90 3.30 -18.65
N ARG A 326 0.50 4.57 -18.53
CA ARG A 326 1.20 5.58 -17.74
C ARG A 326 0.36 5.97 -16.54
N LYS A 327 0.98 5.99 -15.37
CA LYS A 327 0.33 6.40 -14.12
C LYS A 327 1.15 7.49 -13.44
N GLY A 328 0.48 8.55 -13.02
CA GLY A 328 1.09 9.57 -12.16
C GLY A 328 1.52 8.98 -10.83
N SER A 329 2.55 9.54 -10.19
CA SER A 329 3.01 9.06 -8.88
C SER A 329 1.90 9.16 -7.84
N PRO A 330 1.47 8.05 -7.20
CA PRO A 330 0.45 8.09 -6.15
C PRO A 330 0.95 8.82 -4.90
N ALA A 331 2.27 9.05 -4.84
CA ALA A 331 2.95 9.73 -3.78
C ALA A 331 3.17 11.23 -4.04
N ALA A 332 2.82 11.72 -5.23
CA ALA A 332 2.89 13.14 -5.51
C ALA A 332 1.92 13.88 -4.58
N LEU A 333 2.47 14.70 -3.69
CA LEU A 333 1.72 15.73 -2.99
C LEU A 333 1.38 16.80 -4.02
N LEU A 334 0.24 16.64 -4.70
CA LEU A 334 -0.33 17.70 -5.53
C LEU A 334 -0.93 18.74 -4.60
N GLU A 335 -0.07 19.59 -4.05
CA GLU A 335 -0.50 20.76 -3.28
C GLU A 335 -0.69 21.93 -4.24
N ILE A 336 -1.92 22.09 -4.74
CA ILE A 336 -2.31 23.30 -5.47
C ILE A 336 -2.75 24.30 -4.41
N PHE A 337 -1.85 25.22 -4.05
CA PHE A 337 -2.18 26.33 -3.19
C PHE A 337 -1.94 27.64 -3.93
N THR A 338 -2.88 28.57 -3.78
CA THR A 338 -2.64 29.96 -4.14
C THR A 338 -1.89 30.57 -2.96
N PRO A 339 -0.62 30.98 -3.10
CA PRO A 339 0.11 31.58 -2.01
C PRO A 339 -0.66 32.81 -1.53
N THR A 340 -1.00 32.83 -0.25
CA THR A 340 -1.64 33.99 0.37
C THR A 340 -0.63 35.12 0.49
N GLU A 341 -0.97 36.31 0.00
CA GLU A 341 -0.15 37.52 0.19
C GLU A 341 -0.07 37.96 1.66
N ASN A 342 -0.98 37.46 2.51
CA ASN A 342 -0.96 37.71 3.94
C ASN A 342 0.17 36.92 4.61
N SER A 343 1.07 37.64 5.27
CA SER A 343 2.10 37.05 6.13
C SER A 343 1.46 36.29 7.29
N LEU A 344 1.79 35.01 7.43
CA LEU A 344 1.47 34.23 8.64
C LEU A 344 2.39 34.68 9.78
N ASN A 345 1.85 35.46 10.72
CA ASN A 345 2.57 35.84 11.93
C ASN A 345 2.45 34.73 12.97
N ILE A 346 3.49 33.90 13.10
CA ILE A 346 3.57 32.86 14.14
C ILE A 346 4.32 33.44 15.35
N VAL A 347 3.65 33.57 16.49
CA VAL A 347 4.29 33.87 17.78
C VAL A 347 4.67 32.54 18.43
N LEU A 348 5.94 32.16 18.34
CA LEU A 348 6.45 30.88 18.85
C LEU A 348 6.59 30.83 20.38
N GLY A 349 6.47 31.98 21.07
CA GLY A 349 6.70 32.07 22.51
C GLY A 349 8.14 31.75 22.90
N GLU A 350 8.33 31.12 24.06
CA GLU A 350 9.65 30.68 24.52
C GLU A 350 10.05 29.36 23.83
N LEU A 351 11.18 29.39 23.12
CA LEU A 351 11.72 28.21 22.45
C LEU A 351 12.39 27.29 23.47
N THR A 352 11.64 26.31 23.95
CA THR A 352 12.15 25.24 24.82
C THR A 352 12.50 24.00 24.00
N ARG A 353 13.47 23.21 24.47
CA ARG A 353 13.81 21.94 23.83
C ARG A 353 12.64 20.98 23.96
N LEU A 354 12.22 20.39 22.84
CA LEU A 354 11.16 19.39 22.84
C LEU A 354 11.60 18.13 23.62
N PRO A 355 10.68 17.45 24.32
CA PRO A 355 10.95 16.14 24.88
C PRO A 355 11.42 15.17 23.80
N TRP A 356 12.39 14.31 24.13
CA TRP A 356 12.95 13.36 23.16
C TRP A 356 11.90 12.41 22.57
N SER A 357 10.89 12.06 23.37
CA SER A 357 9.72 11.28 22.94
C SER A 357 8.92 11.98 21.82
N ALA A 358 8.78 13.30 21.90
CA ALA A 358 8.11 14.12 20.88
C ALA A 358 8.98 14.25 19.62
N GLU A 359 10.29 14.50 19.75
CA GLU A 359 11.21 14.51 18.60
C GLU A 359 11.21 13.16 17.87
N CYS A 360 11.27 12.05 18.59
CA CYS A 360 11.21 10.71 18.01
C CYS A 360 9.87 10.44 17.32
N ARG A 361 8.74 10.93 17.87
CA ARG A 361 7.43 10.84 17.22
C ARG A 361 7.41 11.61 15.90
N VAL A 362 8.01 12.80 15.85
CA VAL A 362 8.14 13.58 14.60
C VAL A 362 9.04 12.85 13.60
N ARG A 363 10.18 12.31 14.03
CA ARG A 363 11.05 11.50 13.15
C ARG A 363 10.32 10.29 12.58
N ALA A 364 9.56 9.58 13.42
CA ALA A 364 8.74 8.46 12.96
C ALA A 364 7.75 8.87 11.87
N ASN A 365 7.08 10.01 12.04
CA ASN A 365 6.16 10.55 11.03
C ASN A 365 6.91 10.91 9.74
N MET A 366 8.08 11.55 9.83
CA MET A 366 8.90 11.87 8.65
C MET A 366 9.32 10.61 7.89
N TYR A 367 9.77 9.56 8.59
CA TYR A 367 10.12 8.30 7.95
C TYR A 367 8.90 7.58 7.37
N LEU A 368 7.74 7.65 8.04
CA LEU A 368 6.48 7.11 7.52
C LEU A 368 6.02 7.81 6.23
N GLU A 369 6.16 9.14 6.17
CA GLU A 369 5.90 9.93 4.96
C GLU A 369 6.83 9.56 3.80
N LEU A 370 8.09 9.23 4.12
CA LEU A 370 9.07 8.70 3.16
C LEU A 370 8.83 7.22 2.83
N GLY A 371 7.83 6.58 3.43
CA GLY A 371 7.54 5.16 3.29
C GLY A 371 8.53 4.24 4.01
N ASP A 372 9.53 4.72 4.74
CA ASP A 372 10.44 3.86 5.50
C ASP A 372 9.77 3.36 6.79
N THR A 373 8.90 2.36 6.65
CA THR A 373 8.05 1.83 7.73
C THR A 373 8.84 1.13 8.83
N ASN A 374 9.98 0.54 8.50
CA ASN A 374 10.86 -0.11 9.48
C ASN A 374 11.53 0.93 10.37
N GLU A 375 12.10 1.98 9.77
CA GLU A 375 12.72 3.08 10.50
C GLU A 375 11.66 3.91 11.25
N ALA A 376 10.48 4.11 10.68
CA ALA A 376 9.37 4.75 11.38
C ALA A 376 8.98 3.97 12.65
N LEU A 377 8.85 2.65 12.56
CA LEU A 377 8.56 1.80 13.72
C LEU A 377 9.71 1.80 14.74
N PHE A 378 10.97 1.84 14.29
CA PHE A 378 12.13 2.04 15.15
C PHE A 378 11.96 3.30 15.99
N TRP A 379 11.68 4.45 15.35
CA TRP A 379 11.53 5.72 16.05
C TRP A 379 10.29 5.74 16.95
N LEU A 380 9.20 5.05 16.60
CA LEU A 380 8.05 4.87 17.50
C LEU A 380 8.40 4.04 18.74
N ASN A 381 9.23 3.00 18.60
CA ASN A 381 9.72 2.24 19.75
C ASN A 381 10.55 3.15 20.67
N VAL A 382 11.52 3.87 20.11
CA VAL A 382 12.34 4.81 20.88
C VAL A 382 11.46 5.89 21.54
N ALA A 383 10.45 6.39 20.84
CA ALA A 383 9.50 7.37 21.38
C ALA A 383 8.70 6.79 22.55
N ALA A 384 8.21 5.56 22.46
CA ALA A 384 7.44 4.90 23.52
C ALA A 384 8.29 4.63 24.75
N GLU A 385 9.51 4.10 24.57
CA GLU A 385 10.42 3.82 25.69
C GLU A 385 10.85 5.12 26.39
N SER A 386 11.14 6.16 25.61
CA SER A 386 11.50 7.49 26.14
C SER A 386 10.33 8.15 26.86
N LEU A 387 9.12 8.04 26.33
CA LEU A 387 7.90 8.55 26.96
C LEU A 387 7.63 7.85 28.29
N ILE A 388 7.72 6.51 28.34
CA ILE A 388 7.50 5.76 29.58
C ILE A 388 8.54 6.13 30.64
N ALA A 389 9.81 6.28 30.24
CA ALA A 389 10.86 6.72 31.15
C ALA A 389 10.59 8.13 31.71
N GLN A 390 10.24 9.07 30.82
CA GLN A 390 9.86 10.43 31.20
C GLN A 390 8.65 10.44 32.15
N ARG A 391 7.62 9.62 31.86
CA ARG A 391 6.42 9.52 32.68
C ARG A 391 6.72 9.00 34.08
N PHE A 392 7.72 8.15 34.29
CA PHE A 392 8.09 7.74 35.64
C PHE A 392 8.53 8.94 36.49
N GLU A 393 9.35 9.83 35.93
CA GLU A 393 9.81 11.05 36.60
C GLU A 393 8.64 12.03 36.83
N GLU A 394 7.77 12.21 35.84
CA GLU A 394 6.61 13.11 35.96
C GLU A 394 5.57 12.59 36.96
N ILE A 395 5.38 11.27 37.04
CA ILE A 395 4.50 10.64 38.04
C ILE A 395 5.09 10.81 39.44
N GLU A 396 6.39 10.62 39.61
CA GLU A 396 7.09 10.89 40.88
C GLU A 396 6.85 12.34 41.35
N VAL A 397 7.01 13.31 40.44
CA VAL A 397 6.74 14.73 40.72
C VAL A 397 5.26 14.96 41.04
N ALA A 398 4.35 14.40 40.25
CA ALA A 398 2.90 14.57 40.42
C ALA A 398 2.40 14.01 41.76
N LEU A 399 2.95 12.87 42.19
CA LEU A 399 2.61 12.22 43.45
C LEU A 399 3.43 12.73 44.65
N ARG A 400 4.42 13.59 44.41
CA ARG A 400 5.39 14.06 45.42
C ARG A 400 6.04 12.89 46.17
N SER A 401 6.41 11.84 45.44
CA SER A 401 6.96 10.60 45.99
C SER A 401 8.44 10.44 45.61
N PRO A 402 9.35 11.18 46.30
CA PRO A 402 10.75 11.23 45.90
C PRO A 402 11.41 9.85 45.95
N GLY A 403 12.10 9.48 44.88
CA GLY A 403 12.79 8.20 44.74
C GLY A 403 11.98 7.10 44.05
N LEU A 404 10.70 7.33 43.74
CA LEU A 404 9.84 6.34 43.06
C LEU A 404 10.46 5.86 41.73
N ALA A 405 10.90 6.78 40.86
CA ALA A 405 11.47 6.42 39.56
C ALA A 405 12.77 5.61 39.71
N ALA A 406 13.57 5.90 40.73
CA ALA A 406 14.78 5.14 41.05
C ALA A 406 14.45 3.73 41.59
N ASP A 407 13.42 3.62 42.43
CA ASP A 407 12.96 2.35 43.00
C ASP A 407 12.47 1.37 41.93
N LEU A 408 11.85 1.86 40.86
CA LEU A 408 11.41 1.05 39.71
C LEU A 408 12.56 0.32 39.01
N VAL A 409 13.80 0.78 39.17
CA VAL A 409 15.01 0.16 38.59
C VAL A 409 15.79 -0.63 39.65
N SER A 410 15.32 -0.66 40.90
CA SER A 410 16.05 -1.28 42.01
C SER A 410 16.00 -2.82 41.95
N PRO A 411 17.10 -3.51 42.33
CA PRO A 411 17.09 -4.96 42.50
C PRO A 411 16.04 -5.44 43.51
N LYS A 412 15.76 -4.62 44.54
CA LYS A 412 14.74 -4.91 45.55
C LYS A 412 13.35 -5.08 44.92
N GLU A 413 12.94 -4.12 44.10
CA GLU A 413 11.65 -4.20 43.42
C GLU A 413 11.62 -5.33 42.39
N PHE A 414 12.74 -5.57 41.69
CA PHE A 414 12.85 -6.68 40.73
C PHE A 414 12.62 -8.06 41.36
N TRP A 415 13.20 -8.34 42.54
CA TRP A 415 13.08 -9.64 43.20
C TRP A 415 11.83 -9.80 44.07
N SER A 416 11.09 -8.73 44.32
CA SER A 416 9.96 -8.73 45.25
C SER A 416 8.85 -9.73 44.89
N GLU A 417 8.62 -10.00 43.60
CA GLU A 417 7.65 -11.02 43.17
C GLU A 417 8.18 -12.44 43.35
N ALA A 418 9.47 -12.67 43.09
CA ALA A 418 10.11 -13.95 43.37
C ALA A 418 10.08 -14.25 44.88
N GLU A 419 10.33 -13.24 45.72
CA GLU A 419 10.18 -13.36 47.18
C GLU A 419 8.72 -13.65 47.57
N ALA A 420 7.73 -13.00 46.96
CA ALA A 420 6.32 -13.25 47.25
C ALA A 420 5.88 -14.69 46.88
N ILE A 421 6.23 -15.17 45.69
CA ILE A 421 5.96 -16.55 45.25
C ILE A 421 6.65 -17.55 46.17
N LEU A 422 7.91 -17.29 46.50
CA LEU A 422 8.71 -18.17 47.34
C LEU A 422 8.20 -18.19 48.78
N SER A 423 7.72 -17.04 49.29
CA SER A 423 7.06 -16.93 50.60
C SER A 423 5.72 -17.66 50.65
N GLU A 424 4.97 -17.67 49.55
CA GLU A 424 3.69 -18.39 49.43
C GLU A 424 3.90 -19.91 49.34
N GLN A 425 4.91 -20.35 48.57
CA GLN A 425 5.18 -21.77 48.35
C GLN A 425 6.02 -22.41 49.46
N PHE A 426 6.90 -21.64 50.10
CA PHE A 426 7.86 -22.08 51.12
C PHE A 426 7.94 -21.05 52.27
N PRO A 427 6.95 -21.02 53.18
CA PRO A 427 6.88 -20.03 54.25
C PRO A 427 8.12 -20.01 55.17
N GLU A 428 8.82 -21.13 55.30
CA GLU A 428 10.05 -21.26 56.06
C GLU A 428 11.26 -20.57 55.42
N MET A 429 11.18 -20.17 54.15
CA MET A 429 12.26 -19.54 53.39
C MET A 429 12.18 -18.00 53.35
N VAL A 430 11.11 -17.42 53.89
CA VAL A 430 10.90 -15.96 53.97
C VAL A 430 12.12 -15.29 54.60
N GLY A 431 12.71 -14.32 53.88
CA GLY A 431 13.87 -13.56 54.36
C GLY A 431 15.18 -14.37 54.51
N LYS A 432 15.20 -15.66 54.12
CA LYS A 432 16.42 -16.50 54.11
C LYS A 432 17.15 -16.46 52.78
N VAL A 433 16.47 -16.10 51.70
CA VAL A 433 17.07 -15.96 50.37
C VAL A 433 17.82 -14.63 50.29
N LYS A 434 19.12 -14.69 49.99
CA LYS A 434 19.93 -13.51 49.71
C LYS A 434 19.87 -13.19 48.23
N TRP A 435 19.04 -12.24 47.87
CA TRP A 435 18.93 -11.75 46.49
C TRP A 435 20.16 -10.90 46.09
N PRO A 436 20.59 -10.97 44.83
CA PRO A 436 21.66 -10.11 44.31
C PRO A 436 21.32 -8.63 44.47
N SER A 437 22.27 -7.84 44.97
CA SER A 437 22.16 -6.38 45.15
C SER A 437 22.84 -5.55 44.06
N ALA A 438 23.51 -6.21 43.11
CA ALA A 438 24.14 -5.53 41.98
C ALA A 438 23.08 -4.87 41.08
N PRO A 439 23.41 -3.74 40.40
CA PRO A 439 22.48 -3.10 39.46
C PRO A 439 22.00 -4.08 38.39
N ILE A 440 20.68 -4.17 38.20
CA ILE A 440 20.03 -5.05 37.21
C ILE A 440 19.39 -4.17 36.14
N HIS A 441 19.57 -4.55 34.86
CA HIS A 441 18.82 -3.92 33.78
C HIS A 441 17.38 -4.47 33.75
N VAL A 442 16.45 -3.76 34.42
CA VAL A 442 15.03 -4.12 34.45
C VAL A 442 14.35 -3.76 33.13
N SER A 443 13.64 -4.72 32.53
CA SER A 443 12.85 -4.46 31.31
C SER A 443 11.73 -3.46 31.56
N ILE A 444 11.26 -2.77 30.52
CA ILE A 444 10.12 -1.84 30.64
C ILE A 444 8.88 -2.53 31.21
N PHE A 445 8.60 -3.78 30.81
CA PHE A 445 7.50 -4.56 31.38
C PHE A 445 7.66 -4.77 32.89
N GLY A 446 8.88 -5.06 33.35
CA GLY A 446 9.18 -5.17 34.79
C GLY A 446 8.94 -3.85 35.52
N LYS A 447 9.42 -2.73 34.96
CA LYS A 447 9.22 -1.40 35.53
C LYS A 447 7.73 -1.02 35.62
N LEU A 448 6.97 -1.28 34.56
CA LEU A 448 5.52 -1.03 34.53
C LEU A 448 4.80 -1.89 35.58
N LYS A 449 5.17 -3.16 35.73
CA LYS A 449 4.57 -4.04 36.74
C LYS A 449 4.81 -3.52 38.15
N SER A 450 6.04 -3.09 38.46
CA SER A 450 6.36 -2.47 39.76
C SER A 450 5.58 -1.17 39.96
N LEU A 451 5.52 -0.29 38.94
CA LEU A 451 4.77 0.96 39.02
C LEU A 451 3.30 0.72 39.37
N TYR A 452 2.62 -0.19 38.67
CA TYR A 452 1.20 -0.48 38.88
C TYR A 452 0.91 -1.16 40.22
N ARG A 453 1.93 -1.71 40.89
CA ARG A 453 1.81 -2.20 42.26
C ARG A 453 1.97 -1.07 43.28
N LEU A 454 2.88 -0.14 43.02
CA LEU A 454 3.24 0.95 43.93
C LEU A 454 2.28 2.14 43.83
N VAL A 455 1.68 2.35 42.65
CA VAL A 455 0.86 3.52 42.33
C VAL A 455 -0.51 3.07 41.79
N PRO A 456 -1.63 3.60 42.32
CA PRO A 456 -2.94 3.43 41.71
C PRO A 456 -3.00 4.22 40.39
N MET A 457 -3.04 3.50 39.27
CA MET A 457 -3.05 4.07 37.92
C MET A 457 -4.48 4.14 37.36
N GLN A 458 -4.75 5.12 36.49
CA GLN A 458 -6.07 5.30 35.84
C GLN A 458 -6.50 4.11 34.97
N THR A 459 -5.54 3.32 34.53
CA THR A 459 -5.77 2.18 33.66
C THR A 459 -5.30 0.90 34.33
N SER A 460 -5.58 -0.25 33.73
CA SER A 460 -5.05 -1.53 34.21
C SER A 460 -3.68 -1.82 33.59
N LEU A 461 -2.81 -2.52 34.33
CA LEU A 461 -1.51 -2.95 33.80
C LEU A 461 -1.66 -3.75 32.51
N ARG A 462 -2.70 -4.60 32.43
CA ARG A 462 -3.02 -5.40 31.24
C ARG A 462 -3.31 -4.53 30.03
N GLU A 463 -4.03 -3.43 30.22
CA GLU A 463 -4.41 -2.53 29.13
C GLU A 463 -3.21 -1.72 28.61
N LEU A 464 -2.42 -1.13 29.51
CA LEU A 464 -1.19 -0.42 29.13
C LEU A 464 -0.20 -1.36 28.44
N THR A 465 0.01 -2.55 29.01
CA THR A 465 0.90 -3.59 28.43
C THR A 465 0.43 -4.01 27.05
N ARG A 466 -0.89 -4.15 26.82
CA ARG A 466 -1.45 -4.46 25.50
C ARG A 466 -1.12 -3.35 24.50
N LYS A 467 -1.27 -2.08 24.87
CA LYS A 467 -0.95 -0.94 23.98
C LYS A 467 0.54 -0.83 23.71
N TYR A 468 1.37 -0.98 24.74
CA TYR A 468 2.83 -1.01 24.57
C TYR A 468 3.29 -2.18 23.69
N LYS A 469 2.62 -3.34 23.77
CA LYS A 469 2.89 -4.49 22.90
C LYS A 469 2.53 -4.22 21.43
N VAL A 470 1.59 -3.33 21.12
CA VAL A 470 1.34 -2.93 19.73
C VAL A 470 2.55 -2.18 19.15
N VAL A 471 3.22 -1.34 19.94
CA VAL A 471 4.43 -0.62 19.50
C VAL A 471 5.66 -1.54 19.48
N SER A 472 5.84 -2.34 20.53
CA SER A 472 7.05 -3.16 20.75
C SER A 472 6.97 -4.58 20.19
N GLY A 473 5.80 -5.04 19.74
CA GLY A 473 5.57 -6.42 19.35
C GLY A 473 6.43 -6.87 18.17
N GLU A 474 6.66 -5.96 17.22
CA GLU A 474 7.45 -6.20 16.01
C GLU A 474 8.93 -5.81 16.20
N ARG A 475 9.29 -5.24 17.37
CA ARG A 475 10.67 -4.82 17.69
C ARG A 475 11.63 -5.99 17.55
N ASN A 476 11.43 -7.07 18.30
CA ASN A 476 12.43 -8.14 18.34
C ASN A 476 12.67 -8.78 16.97
N ASP A 477 11.66 -8.85 16.10
CA ASP A 477 11.82 -9.43 14.78
C ASP A 477 12.55 -8.48 13.81
N LEU A 478 12.35 -7.18 13.95
CA LEU A 478 13.02 -6.13 13.16
C LEU A 478 14.48 -5.92 13.61
N PHE A 479 14.72 -5.86 14.92
CA PHE A 479 16.02 -5.54 15.51
C PHE A 479 16.97 -6.74 15.59
N HIS A 480 16.45 -7.97 15.61
CA HIS A 480 17.27 -9.19 15.58
C HIS A 480 17.29 -9.87 14.21
N GLY A 481 16.79 -9.20 13.17
CA GLY A 481 16.88 -9.65 11.79
C GLY A 481 16.11 -10.92 11.47
N LYS A 482 15.09 -11.27 12.26
CA LYS A 482 14.25 -12.45 12.02
C LYS A 482 13.25 -12.23 10.89
N ARG A 483 12.97 -10.96 10.56
CA ARG A 483 12.09 -10.54 9.47
C ARG A 483 12.87 -9.66 8.50
N THR A 484 12.90 -10.07 7.23
CA THR A 484 13.57 -9.33 6.14
C THR A 484 12.60 -8.48 5.32
N SER A 485 11.29 -8.67 5.51
CA SER A 485 10.24 -7.91 4.83
C SER A 485 9.90 -6.61 5.57
N ARG A 486 9.40 -5.61 4.83
CA ARG A 486 8.93 -4.34 5.38
C ARG A 486 7.69 -4.54 6.25
N VAL A 487 7.57 -3.73 7.29
CA VAL A 487 6.35 -3.58 8.09
C VAL A 487 5.29 -2.83 7.27
N SER A 488 4.01 -3.21 7.42
CA SER A 488 2.92 -2.51 6.71
C SER A 488 2.64 -1.13 7.30
N VAL A 489 2.10 -0.22 6.48
CA VAL A 489 1.72 1.12 6.93
C VAL A 489 0.66 1.03 8.03
N ALA A 490 -0.31 0.13 7.89
CA ALA A 490 -1.34 -0.09 8.91
C ALA A 490 -0.74 -0.46 10.29
N THR A 491 0.35 -1.24 10.33
CA THR A 491 1.02 -1.59 11.59
C THR A 491 1.70 -0.37 12.21
N VAL A 492 2.36 0.48 11.42
CA VAL A 492 2.99 1.72 11.92
C VAL A 492 1.93 2.70 12.44
N GLU A 493 0.80 2.83 11.75
CA GLU A 493 -0.33 3.67 12.19
C GLU A 493 -0.94 3.16 13.49
N ALA A 494 -1.14 1.85 13.62
CA ALA A 494 -1.61 1.24 14.86
C ALA A 494 -0.63 1.48 16.03
N ALA A 495 0.68 1.40 15.78
CA ALA A 495 1.71 1.73 16.76
C ALA A 495 1.69 3.21 17.15
N SER A 496 1.52 4.12 16.19
CA SER A 496 1.40 5.57 16.44
C SER A 496 0.15 5.91 17.27
N GLN A 497 -0.98 5.27 16.98
CA GLN A 497 -2.21 5.39 17.79
C GLN A 497 -2.02 4.82 19.20
N ALA A 498 -1.33 3.69 19.34
CA ALA A 498 -1.03 3.10 20.64
C ALA A 498 -0.10 3.99 21.48
N LEU A 499 0.92 4.60 20.87
CA LEU A 499 1.79 5.58 21.52
C LEU A 499 1.01 6.81 21.99
N SER A 500 0.16 7.37 21.13
CA SER A 500 -0.72 8.49 21.50
C SER A 500 -1.65 8.15 22.65
N TRP A 501 -2.18 6.92 22.67
CA TRP A 501 -3.00 6.44 23.78
C TRP A 501 -2.18 6.34 25.09
N ILE A 502 -0.96 5.79 25.04
CA ILE A 502 -0.08 5.70 26.23
C ILE A 502 0.20 7.08 26.81
N ASP A 503 0.53 8.05 25.95
CA ASP A 503 0.82 9.44 26.33
C ASP A 503 -0.33 10.08 27.11
N ILE A 504 -1.56 9.83 26.67
CA ILE A 504 -2.77 10.38 27.27
C ILE A 504 -3.18 9.65 28.56
N ASN A 505 -2.95 8.33 28.67
CA ASN A 505 -3.59 7.50 29.69
C ASN A 505 -2.63 6.90 30.74
N MET A 506 -1.31 7.05 30.59
CA MET A 506 -0.33 6.57 31.57
C MET A 506 -0.19 7.57 32.74
N TRP A 507 -1.25 7.71 33.53
CA TRP A 507 -1.30 8.62 34.67
C TRP A 507 -1.88 7.97 35.93
N PRO A 508 -1.52 8.46 37.13
CA PRO A 508 -2.13 8.03 38.39
C PRO A 508 -3.60 8.41 38.43
N GLU A 509 -4.41 7.65 39.18
CA GLU A 509 -5.76 8.07 39.51
C GLU A 509 -5.73 9.45 40.18
N PRO A 510 -6.65 10.36 39.83
CA PRO A 510 -6.74 11.64 40.52
C PRO A 510 -6.99 11.39 42.02
N PRO A 511 -6.37 12.18 42.92
CA PRO A 511 -6.54 12.00 44.35
C PRO A 511 -8.04 12.08 44.73
N ASN A 512 -8.46 11.21 45.65
CA ASN A 512 -9.86 11.00 46.07
C ASN A 512 -10.55 12.22 46.74
N GLU A 513 -10.03 13.44 46.60
CA GLU A 513 -10.56 14.66 47.24
C GLU A 513 -11.74 15.31 46.48
N PHE A 514 -12.24 14.72 45.39
CA PHE A 514 -13.41 15.23 44.63
C PHE A 514 -14.51 14.18 44.38
N LYS A 515 -14.76 13.29 45.35
CA LYS A 515 -16.03 12.54 45.43
C LYS A 515 -16.73 12.86 46.75
N SER A 516 -17.42 14.00 46.76
CA SER A 516 -18.48 14.32 47.73
C SER A 516 -19.69 14.85 46.98
#